data_AF-A0A952DNJ1-F1
#
_entry.id   AF-A0A952DNJ1-F1
#
_cell.length_a   1.000
_cell.length_b   1.000
_cell.length_c   1.000
_cell.angle_alpha   90.00
_cell.angle_beta   90.00
_cell.angle_gamma   90.00
#
_symmetry.space_group_name_H-M   'P 1'
#
loop_
_entity.id
_entity.type
_entity.pdbx_description
1 polymer ?
#
loop_
_entity_poly.entity_id
_entity_poly.type
_entity_poly.pdbx_seq_one_letter_code
_entity_poly.pdbx_strand_id
1 'polypeptide(L)'
;MAEQSDKDSKTEEATEKKIRDSLDKGQVPFAKEISVVGSFLAILVFMVFLAEPRAVELAGFLSMFLERPEAWTLATEHDATLLYRQVFLEIVKPLAGLMALLIGAGIAASILQNMPRMVLDRIQPKLSRIS
;
A
#
# COMPACT_ATOMS: atom_id res chain seq x y z
N MET A 1 42.74 -2.69 -14.18
CA MET A 1 41.89 -3.12 -13.05
C MET A 1 41.10 -4.31 -13.54
N ALA A 2 41.28 -5.48 -12.91
CA ALA A 2 40.77 -6.76 -13.42
C ALA A 2 39.25 -6.74 -13.56
N GLU A 3 38.77 -7.10 -14.75
CA GLU A 3 37.36 -7.25 -15.06
C GLU A 3 36.73 -8.22 -14.05
N GLN A 4 35.80 -7.72 -13.24
CA GLN A 4 34.95 -8.59 -12.43
C GLN A 4 34.13 -9.42 -13.40
N SER A 5 34.41 -10.71 -13.47
CA SER A 5 33.70 -11.64 -14.34
C SER A 5 32.19 -11.50 -14.21
N ASP A 6 31.54 -11.33 -15.35
CA ASP A 6 30.11 -11.12 -15.48
C ASP A 6 29.35 -12.21 -14.71
N LYS A 7 28.38 -11.82 -13.88
CA LYS A 7 27.68 -12.77 -13.00
C LYS A 7 26.95 -13.85 -13.81
N ASP A 8 26.56 -13.52 -15.03
CA ASP A 8 25.90 -14.43 -15.98
C ASP A 8 26.86 -15.40 -16.68
N SER A 9 28.18 -15.19 -16.60
CA SER A 9 29.19 -16.12 -17.12
C SER A 9 29.59 -17.24 -16.13
N LYS A 10 28.94 -17.31 -14.95
CA LYS A 10 29.18 -18.38 -13.98
C LYS A 10 28.16 -19.51 -14.21
N THR A 11 28.61 -20.59 -14.83
CA THR A 11 27.80 -21.77 -15.19
C THR A 11 27.62 -22.79 -14.05
N GLU A 12 28.26 -22.57 -12.90
CA GLU A 12 28.23 -23.48 -11.75
C GLU A 12 27.20 -23.05 -10.70
N GLU A 13 26.57 -24.02 -10.04
CA GLU A 13 25.66 -23.74 -8.93
C GLU A 13 26.38 -23.10 -7.74
N ALA A 14 25.69 -22.21 -7.03
CA ALA A 14 26.25 -21.55 -5.86
C ALA A 14 26.46 -22.55 -4.71
N THR A 15 27.66 -22.58 -4.14
CA THR A 15 27.98 -23.40 -2.95
C THR A 15 27.08 -23.02 -1.76
N GLU A 16 26.72 -23.98 -0.90
CA GLU A 16 25.86 -23.76 0.28
C GLU A 16 26.28 -22.57 1.15
N LYS A 17 27.59 -22.40 1.37
CA LYS A 17 28.14 -21.26 2.13
C LYS A 17 27.76 -19.92 1.49
N LYS A 18 27.84 -19.82 0.17
CA LYS A 18 27.51 -18.59 -0.58
C LYS A 18 26.01 -18.30 -0.53
N ILE A 19 25.16 -19.33 -0.54
CA ILE A 19 23.71 -19.19 -0.38
C ILE A 19 23.38 -18.64 1.01
N ARG A 20 23.94 -19.25 2.07
CA ARG A 20 23.77 -18.79 3.46
C ARG A 20 24.24 -17.35 3.65
N ASP A 21 25.44 -17.02 3.18
CA ASP A 21 25.98 -15.66 3.28
C ASP A 21 25.10 -14.63 2.55
N SER A 22 24.41 -15.03 1.48
CA SER A 22 23.51 -14.15 0.72
C SER A 22 22.20 -13.91 1.47
N LEU A 23 21.64 -14.97 2.07
CA LEU A 23 20.46 -14.90 2.93
C LEU A 23 20.71 -14.07 4.20
N ASP A 24 21.89 -14.22 4.83
CA ASP A 24 22.29 -13.45 6.02
C ASP A 24 22.45 -11.95 5.71
N LYS A 25 22.88 -11.63 4.48
CA LYS A 25 22.91 -10.26 3.94
C LYS A 25 21.53 -9.74 3.52
N GLY A 26 20.47 -10.51 3.74
CA GLY A 26 19.08 -10.13 3.45
C GLY A 26 18.71 -10.17 1.97
N GLN A 27 19.46 -10.90 1.14
CA GLN A 27 19.11 -11.16 -0.26
C GLN A 27 18.15 -12.34 -0.32
N VAL A 28 16.92 -12.09 0.11
CA VAL A 28 15.83 -13.08 0.11
C VAL A 28 15.02 -12.99 -1.18
N PRO A 29 14.52 -14.13 -1.71
CA PRO A 29 13.64 -14.13 -2.87
C PRO A 29 12.38 -13.32 -2.58
N PHE A 30 11.98 -12.47 -3.52
CA PHE A 30 10.80 -11.62 -3.40
C PHE A 30 10.07 -11.60 -4.74
N ALA A 31 8.81 -11.99 -4.75
CA ALA A 31 7.93 -11.99 -5.91
C ALA A 31 7.07 -10.73 -5.90
N LYS A 32 7.20 -9.91 -6.93
CA LYS A 32 6.40 -8.68 -7.05
C LYS A 32 4.93 -8.99 -7.24
N GLU A 33 4.64 -10.12 -7.87
CA GLU A 33 3.31 -10.62 -8.22
C GLU A 33 2.45 -10.88 -6.99
N ILE A 34 3.02 -11.39 -5.90
CA ILE A 34 2.28 -11.66 -4.66
C ILE A 34 1.73 -10.37 -4.05
N SER A 35 2.49 -9.27 -4.12
CA SER A 35 2.04 -7.96 -3.64
C SER A 35 0.91 -7.40 -4.51
N VAL A 36 0.98 -7.62 -5.83
CA VAL A 36 -0.06 -7.22 -6.78
C VAL A 36 -1.34 -8.02 -6.54
N VAL A 37 -1.24 -9.34 -6.39
CA VAL A 37 -2.37 -10.22 -6.07
C VAL A 37 -3.01 -9.84 -4.74
N GLY A 38 -2.21 -9.56 -3.71
CA GLY A 38 -2.72 -9.06 -2.42
C GLY A 38 -3.51 -7.76 -2.56
N SER A 39 -3.05 -6.84 -3.41
CA SER A 39 -3.75 -5.58 -3.69
C SER A 39 -5.08 -5.81 -4.41
N PHE A 40 -5.12 -6.70 -5.41
CA PHE A 40 -6.37 -7.09 -6.07
C PHE A 40 -7.36 -7.71 -5.09
N LEU A 41 -6.90 -8.58 -4.20
CA LEU A 41 -7.74 -9.22 -3.20
C LEU A 41 -8.30 -8.21 -2.20
N ALA A 42 -7.50 -7.22 -1.78
CA ALA A 42 -7.97 -6.13 -0.93
C ALA A 42 -9.06 -5.27 -1.63
N ILE A 43 -8.87 -4.96 -2.91
CA ILE A 43 -9.89 -4.23 -3.70
C ILE A 43 -11.17 -5.06 -3.82
N LEU A 44 -11.05 -6.36 -4.07
CA LEU A 44 -12.19 -7.27 -4.16
C LEU A 44 -12.97 -7.31 -2.83
N VAL A 45 -12.26 -7.47 -1.71
CA VAL A 45 -12.86 -7.43 -0.36
C VAL A 45 -13.56 -6.10 -0.11
N PHE A 46 -12.92 -4.98 -0.46
CA PHE A 46 -13.56 -3.67 -0.33
C PHE A 46 -14.84 -3.60 -1.17
N MET A 47 -14.78 -4.02 -2.43
CA MET A 47 -15.91 -3.96 -3.35
C MET A 47 -17.10 -4.81 -2.88
N VAL A 48 -16.84 -6.03 -2.42
CA VAL A 48 -17.90 -6.98 -2.03
C VAL A 48 -18.52 -6.62 -0.68
N PHE A 49 -17.73 -6.15 0.28
CA PHE A 49 -18.19 -6.02 1.67
C PHE A 49 -18.36 -4.58 2.15
N LEU A 50 -17.61 -3.62 1.59
CA LEU A 50 -17.55 -2.25 2.11
C LEU A 50 -18.10 -1.22 1.12
N ALA A 51 -18.02 -1.46 -0.19
CA ALA A 51 -18.33 -0.42 -1.17
C ALA A 51 -19.82 -0.03 -1.19
N GLU A 52 -20.73 -1.01 -1.19
CA GLU A 52 -22.17 -0.72 -1.23
C GLU A 52 -22.65 0.05 0.01
N PRO A 53 -22.42 -0.39 1.27
CA PRO A 53 -22.86 0.37 2.44
C PRO A 53 -22.32 1.80 2.46
N ARG A 54 -21.05 1.97 2.09
CA ARG A 54 -20.40 3.29 2.05
C ARG A 54 -20.98 4.19 0.95
N ALA A 55 -21.33 3.61 -0.20
CA ALA A 55 -21.97 4.34 -1.28
C ALA A 55 -23.38 4.79 -0.89
N VAL A 56 -24.15 3.92 -0.20
CA VAL A 56 -25.49 4.26 0.32
C VAL A 56 -25.40 5.37 1.37
N GLU A 57 -24.46 5.28 2.32
CA GLU A 57 -24.22 6.33 3.32
C GLU A 57 -23.88 7.68 2.65
N LEU A 58 -22.99 7.68 1.66
CA LEU A 58 -22.61 8.89 0.94
C LEU A 58 -23.78 9.46 0.13
N ALA A 59 -24.55 8.61 -0.54
CA ALA A 59 -25.71 9.03 -1.31
C ALA A 59 -26.79 9.65 -0.40
N GLY A 60 -27.05 9.05 0.76
CA GLY A 60 -27.98 9.61 1.75
C GLY A 60 -27.48 10.93 2.35
N PHE A 61 -26.19 11.05 2.61
CA PHE A 61 -25.60 12.32 3.04
C PHE A 61 -25.77 13.41 1.98
N LEU A 62 -25.51 13.09 0.70
CA LEU A 62 -25.67 14.03 -0.40
C LEU A 62 -27.14 14.37 -0.69
N SER A 63 -28.08 13.44 -0.50
CA SER A 63 -29.52 13.70 -0.70
C SER A 63 -30.04 14.73 0.31
N MET A 64 -29.47 14.79 1.52
CA MET A 64 -29.84 15.78 2.54
C MET A 64 -29.64 17.23 2.08
N PHE A 65 -28.71 17.49 1.15
CA PHE A 65 -28.53 18.82 0.56
C PHE A 65 -29.70 19.21 -0.36
N LEU A 66 -30.34 18.23 -1.00
CA LEU A 66 -31.48 18.43 -1.88
C LEU A 66 -32.80 18.47 -1.11
N GLU A 67 -32.94 17.62 -0.09
CA GLU A 67 -34.17 17.48 0.68
C GLU A 67 -34.40 18.64 1.65
N ARG A 68 -33.33 19.22 2.20
CA ARG A 68 -33.40 20.26 3.23
C ARG A 68 -32.35 21.36 2.99
N PRO A 69 -32.48 22.14 1.91
CA PRO A 69 -31.53 23.21 1.61
C PRO A 69 -31.47 24.26 2.73
N GLU A 70 -32.58 24.53 3.42
CA GLU A 70 -32.65 25.47 4.54
C GLU A 70 -31.93 25.00 5.82
N ALA A 71 -31.59 23.72 5.93
CA ALA A 71 -30.87 23.19 7.09
C ALA A 71 -29.38 23.60 7.10
N TRP A 72 -28.87 24.10 5.99
CA TRP A 72 -27.46 24.45 5.81
C TRP A 72 -27.30 25.97 5.77
N THR A 73 -26.71 26.55 6.81
CA THR A 73 -26.42 27.97 6.84
C THR A 73 -25.18 28.26 5.98
N LEU A 74 -25.28 29.23 5.07
CA LEU A 74 -24.16 29.73 4.25
C LEU A 74 -24.01 31.26 4.41
N ALA A 75 -24.40 31.78 5.58
CA ALA A 75 -24.44 33.21 5.86
C ALA A 75 -23.04 33.79 6.12
N THR A 76 -22.10 32.96 6.58
CA THR A 76 -20.73 33.36 6.87
C THR A 76 -19.71 32.43 6.20
N GLU A 77 -18.49 32.94 6.03
CA GLU A 77 -17.35 32.15 5.54
C GLU A 77 -17.07 30.93 6.43
N HIS A 78 -17.32 31.07 7.74
CA HIS A 78 -17.14 29.99 8.70
C HIS A 78 -18.09 28.83 8.44
N ASP A 79 -19.37 29.14 8.17
CA ASP A 79 -20.38 28.10 7.90
C ASP A 79 -20.06 27.31 6.63
N ALA A 80 -19.63 28.00 5.56
CA ALA A 80 -19.19 27.36 4.33
C ALA A 80 -17.98 26.44 4.54
N THR A 81 -17.02 26.86 5.38
CA THR A 81 -15.83 26.08 5.71
C THR A 81 -16.19 24.81 6.51
N LEU A 82 -17.12 24.92 7.46
CA LEU A 82 -17.61 23.77 8.23
C LEU A 82 -18.32 22.76 7.33
N LEU A 83 -19.18 23.24 6.44
CA LEU A 83 -19.88 22.40 5.48
C LEU A 83 -18.91 21.67 4.55
N TYR A 84 -17.92 22.39 4.00
CA TYR A 84 -16.88 21.81 3.18
C TYR A 84 -16.12 20.70 3.92
N ARG A 85 -15.74 20.94 5.17
CA ARG A 85 -15.04 19.96 6.01
C ARG A 85 -15.89 18.71 6.24
N GLN A 86 -17.20 18.88 6.47
CA GLN A 86 -18.13 17.76 6.63
C GLN A 86 -18.16 16.89 5.37
N VAL A 87 -18.36 17.51 4.20
CA VAL A 87 -18.38 16.81 2.90
C VAL A 87 -17.05 16.10 2.64
N PHE A 88 -15.93 16.80 2.89
CA PHE A 88 -14.60 16.24 2.71
C PHE A 88 -14.40 14.99 3.58
N LEU A 89 -14.80 15.03 4.85
CA LEU A 89 -14.70 13.87 5.73
C LEU A 89 -15.56 12.70 5.26
N GLU A 90 -16.78 12.95 4.75
CA GLU A 90 -17.61 11.87 4.22
C GLU A 90 -17.02 11.20 2.98
N ILE A 91 -16.32 11.94 2.12
CA ILE A 91 -15.60 11.38 0.96
C ILE A 91 -14.34 10.63 1.41
N VAL A 92 -13.60 11.17 2.38
CA VAL A 92 -12.34 10.58 2.84
C VAL A 92 -12.56 9.28 3.61
N LYS A 93 -13.65 9.13 4.37
CA LYS A 93 -13.96 7.90 5.14
C LYS A 93 -13.91 6.61 4.30
N PRO A 94 -14.63 6.47 3.17
CA PRO A 94 -14.53 5.28 2.31
C PRO A 94 -13.14 5.11 1.70
N LEU A 95 -12.53 6.20 1.26
CA LEU A 95 -11.19 6.19 0.66
C LEU A 95 -10.13 5.71 1.66
N ALA A 96 -10.19 6.19 2.90
CA ALA A 96 -9.32 5.78 4.00
C ALA A 96 -9.50 4.30 4.32
N GLY A 97 -10.73 3.79 4.29
CA GLY A 97 -11.01 2.35 4.46
C GLY A 97 -10.37 1.49 3.38
N LEU A 98 -10.48 1.89 2.11
CA LEU A 98 -9.82 1.23 0.99
C LEU A 98 -8.30 1.29 1.13
N MET A 99 -7.74 2.47 1.46
CA MET A 99 -6.31 2.64 1.67
C MET A 99 -5.78 1.74 2.80
N ALA A 100 -6.51 1.65 3.91
CA ALA A 100 -6.15 0.78 5.02
C ALA A 100 -6.10 -0.70 4.62
N LEU A 101 -7.05 -1.16 3.80
CA LEU A 101 -7.05 -2.52 3.25
C LEU A 101 -5.85 -2.75 2.32
N LEU A 102 -5.55 -1.80 1.43
CA LEU A 102 -4.40 -1.91 0.51
C LEU A 102 -3.06 -1.94 1.26
N ILE A 103 -2.88 -1.05 2.23
CA ILE A 103 -1.68 -1.03 3.08
C ILE A 103 -1.58 -2.36 3.85
N GLY A 104 -2.67 -2.80 4.48
CA GLY A 104 -2.73 -4.06 5.21
C GLY A 104 -2.37 -5.26 4.35
N ALA A 105 -2.91 -5.33 3.13
CA ALA A 105 -2.60 -6.40 2.19
C ALA A 105 -1.15 -6.34 1.69
N GLY A 106 -0.59 -5.16 1.44
CA GLY A 106 0.82 -5.01 1.07
C GLY A 106 1.76 -5.47 2.19
N ILE A 107 1.46 -5.09 3.43
CA ILE A 107 2.22 -5.54 4.62
C ILE A 107 2.08 -7.06 4.78
N ALA A 108 0.87 -7.60 4.72
CA ALA A 108 0.62 -9.04 4.83
C ALA A 108 1.35 -9.82 3.72
N ALA A 109 1.27 -9.37 2.46
CA ALA A 109 1.97 -9.96 1.33
C ALA A 109 3.50 -9.92 1.52
N SER A 110 4.04 -8.86 2.11
CA SER A 110 5.46 -8.75 2.42
C SER A 110 5.88 -9.75 3.51
N ILE A 111 5.13 -9.82 4.61
CA ILE A 111 5.41 -10.72 5.73
C ILE A 111 5.27 -12.19 5.33
N LEU A 112 4.25 -12.54 4.54
CA LEU A 112 4.02 -13.90 4.04
C LEU A 112 5.16 -14.38 3.15
N GLN A 113 5.75 -13.47 2.35
CA GLN A 113 6.90 -13.81 1.51
C GLN A 113 8.19 -13.91 2.31
N ASN A 114 8.42 -12.97 3.24
CA ASN A 114 9.65 -12.90 4.01
C ASN A 114 9.35 -12.34 5.40
N MET A 115 9.59 -13.13 6.44
CA MET A 115 9.48 -12.63 7.81
C MET A 115 10.40 -11.42 8.01
N PRO A 116 9.93 -10.34 8.67
CA PRO A 116 10.75 -9.18 8.96
C PRO A 116 12.02 -9.59 9.72
N ARG A 117 13.18 -9.25 9.17
CA ARG A 117 14.50 -9.45 9.80
C ARG A 117 15.26 -8.13 9.77
N MET A 118 15.87 -7.76 10.90
CA MET A 118 16.80 -6.63 10.93
C MET A 118 18.13 -7.05 10.31
N VAL A 119 18.43 -6.53 9.13
CA VAL A 119 19.70 -6.74 8.42
C VAL A 119 20.32 -5.38 8.12
N LEU A 120 21.29 -4.96 8.94
CA LEU A 120 22.00 -3.68 8.78
C LEU A 120 22.66 -3.56 7.40
N ASP A 121 23.17 -4.67 6.88
CA ASP A 121 23.83 -4.75 5.59
C ASP A 121 22.87 -4.48 4.40
N ARG A 122 21.55 -4.52 4.61
CA ARG A 122 20.54 -4.22 3.59
C ARG A 122 20.22 -2.73 3.47
N ILE A 123 20.38 -1.99 4.57
CA ILE A 123 20.05 -0.56 4.71
C ILE A 123 21.22 0.34 4.31
N GLN A 124 22.45 -0.15 4.42
CA GLN A 124 23.64 0.61 4.04
C GLN A 124 23.66 0.95 2.54
N PRO A 125 24.09 2.17 2.17
CA PRO A 125 24.27 2.56 0.78
C PRO A 125 25.40 1.72 0.17
N LYS A 126 25.08 0.96 -0.87
CA LYS A 126 26.04 0.14 -1.61
C LYS A 126 26.27 0.77 -2.97
N LEU A 127 27.49 1.24 -3.25
CA LEU A 127 27.87 1.81 -4.55
C LEU A 127 27.62 0.83 -5.71
N SER A 128 27.64 -0.48 -5.42
CA SER A 128 27.29 -1.53 -6.37
C SER A 128 25.82 -1.53 -6.84
N ARG A 129 24.93 -0.71 -6.28
CA ARG A 129 23.52 -0.56 -6.71
C ARG A 129 23.29 0.61 -7.67
N ILE A 130 24.31 1.41 -7.94
CA ILE A 130 24.24 2.59 -8.83
C ILE A 130 24.77 2.29 -10.24
N SER A 131 25.34 1.09 -10.44
CA SER A 131 25.86 0.65 -11.74
C SER A 131 24.77 0.32 -12.74
#